data_AF-A0A8J7MW50-F1
#
_entry.id   AF-A0A8J7MW50-F1
#
_cell.length_a   1.000
_cell.length_b   1.000
_cell.length_c   1.000
_cell.angle_alpha   90.00
_cell.angle_beta   90.00
_cell.angle_gamma   90.00
#
_symmetry.space_group_name_H-M   'P 1'
#
loop_
_entity.id
_entity.type
_entity.pdbx_description
1 polymer ?
#
loop_
_entity_poly.entity_id
_entity_poly.type
_entity_poly.pdbx_seq_one_letter_code
_entity_poly.pdbx_strand_id
1 'polypeptide(L)' 'MNKICCIGHITHDKIITPATEADMPGGTSYYFAHAMYHLNGGKDFELVTSLAPTDMQPVDELRH' A
#
# COMPACT_ATOMS: atom_id res chain seq x y z
N MET A 1 -2.14 -23.45 -6.27
CA MET A 1 -2.05 -22.14 -6.96
C MET A 1 -0.83 -21.44 -6.43
N ASN A 2 -0.03 -20.77 -7.28
CA ASN A 2 1.12 -20.00 -6.81
C ASN A 2 0.62 -18.65 -6.30
N LYS A 3 1.04 -18.27 -5.09
CA LYS A 3 0.76 -16.95 -4.53
C LYS A 3 1.80 -15.94 -5.02
N ILE A 4 1.37 -14.73 -5.31
CA ILE A 4 2.25 -13.59 -5.54
C ILE A 4 2.52 -12.95 -4.18
N CYS A 5 3.77 -12.96 -3.74
CA CYS A 5 4.20 -12.27 -2.54
C CYS A 5 4.97 -11.00 -2.92
N CYS A 6 4.41 -9.84 -2.61
CA CYS A 6 5.10 -8.56 -2.70
C CYS A 6 5.76 -8.26 -1.36
N ILE A 7 7.04 -7.90 -1.39
CA ILE A 7 7.80 -7.52 -0.19
C ILE A 7 8.30 -6.10 -0.40
N GLY A 8 7.90 -5.19 0.48
CA GLY A 8 8.31 -3.80 0.40
C GLY A 8 7.61 -2.92 1.42
N HIS A 9 8.15 -1.74 1.66
CA HIS A 9 7.54 -0.77 2.55
C HIS A 9 6.32 -0.10 1.90
N ILE A 10 5.28 0.10 2.69
CA ILE A 10 4.32 1.17 2.49
C ILE A 10 4.96 2.43 3.08
N THR A 11 4.89 3.54 2.36
CA THR A 11 5.50 4.81 2.79
C THR A 11 4.45 5.83 3.19
N HIS A 12 4.80 6.69 4.15
CA HIS A 12 4.06 7.90 4.44
C HIS A 12 4.71 9.02 3.60
N ASP A 13 4.08 9.34 2.47
CA ASP A 13 4.61 10.31 1.53
C ASP A 13 4.05 11.69 1.85
N LYS A 14 4.95 12.64 2.11
CA LYS A 14 4.62 14.05 2.20
C LYS A 14 4.83 14.70 0.84
N ILE A 15 3.74 15.10 0.20
CA ILE A 15 3.75 15.73 -1.12
C ILE A 15 3.61 17.24 -0.95
N ILE A 16 4.63 17.97 -1.42
CA ILE A 16 4.65 19.43 -1.40
C ILE A 16 4.65 19.94 -2.83
N THR A 17 3.62 20.70 -3.19
CA THR A 17 3.52 21.43 -4.45
C THR A 17 3.38 22.93 -4.15
N PRO A 18 3.55 23.82 -5.15
CA PRO A 18 3.33 25.25 -4.93
C PRO A 18 1.90 25.62 -4.49
N ALA A 19 0.92 24.75 -4.76
CA ALA A 19 -0.49 25.02 -4.47
C ALA A 19 -1.02 24.22 -3.27
N THR A 20 -0.39 23.09 -2.92
CA THR A 20 -0.91 22.14 -1.95
C THR A 20 0.21 21.44 -1.19
N GLU A 21 -0.09 21.09 0.05
CA GLU A 21 0.70 20.20 0.88
C GLU A 21 -0.24 19.10 1.38
N ALA A 22 0.15 17.84 1.19
CA ALA A 22 -0.65 16.69 1.57
C ALA A 22 0.23 15.54 2.06
N ASP A 23 -0.23 14.89 3.13
CA ASP A 23 0.32 13.63 3.62
C ASP A 23 -0.55 12.48 3.09
N MET A 24 0.08 11.48 2.48
CA MET A 24 -0.64 10.38 1.85
C MET A 24 0.13 9.05 1.92
N PRO A 25 -0.57 7.90 1.95
CA PRO A 25 0.09 6.62 1.82
C PRO A 25 0.61 6.40 0.40
N GLY A 26 1.81 5.83 0.31
CA GLY A 26 2.49 5.57 -0.94
C GLY A 26 3.40 4.35 -0.89
N GLY A 27 4.35 4.34 -1.82
CA GLY A 27 5.31 3.25 -2.01
C GLY A 27 4.86 2.24 -3.08
N THR A 28 5.83 1.71 -3.83
CA THR A 28 5.54 0.78 -4.95
C THR A 28 4.75 -0.45 -4.50
N SER A 29 5.05 -0.96 -3.29
CA SER A 29 4.36 -2.13 -2.74
C SER A 29 2.89 -1.84 -2.41
N TYR A 30 2.58 -0.64 -1.93
CA TYR A 30 1.22 -0.15 -1.68
C TYR A 30 0.42 -0.04 -2.98
N TYR A 31 0.99 0.61 -4.00
CA TYR A 31 0.33 0.73 -5.31
C TYR A 31 0.12 -0.63 -5.99
N PHE A 32 1.09 -1.55 -5.87
CA PHE A 32 0.97 -2.89 -6.41
C PHE A 32 -0.15 -3.69 -5.70
N ALA A 33 -0.28 -3.57 -4.38
CA ALA A 33 -1.37 -4.21 -3.63
C ALA A 33 -2.75 -3.71 -4.08
N HIS A 34 -2.92 -2.39 -4.26
CA HIS A 34 -4.14 -1.81 -4.81
C HIS A 34 -4.47 -2.35 -6.21
N ALA A 35 -3.46 -2.47 -7.07
CA ALA A 35 -3.66 -3.03 -8.41
C ALA A 35 -4.10 -4.50 -8.37
N MET A 36 -3.50 -5.32 -7.49
CA MET A 36 -3.86 -6.73 -7.32
C MET A 36 -5.30 -6.89 -6.82
N TYR A 37 -5.76 -6.02 -5.92
CA TYR A 37 -7.15 -6.00 -5.48
C TYR A 37 -8.10 -5.74 -6.65
N HIS A 38 -7.84 -4.70 -7.46
CA HIS A 38 -8.71 -4.38 -8.60
C HIS A 38 -8.64 -5.39 -9.74
N LEU A 39 -7.53 -6.12 -9.88
CA LEU A 39 -7.34 -7.12 -10.93
C LEU A 39 -8.14 -8.40 -10.67
N ASN A 40 -8.12 -8.92 -9.44
CA ASN A 40 -8.76 -10.22 -9.13
C ASN A 40 -9.32 -10.34 -7.69
N GLY A 41 -9.58 -9.21 -7.03
CA GLY A 41 -9.99 -9.18 -5.62
C GLY A 41 -8.86 -9.51 -4.64
N GLY A 42 -7.59 -9.38 -5.06
CA GLY A 42 -6.43 -9.69 -4.21
C GLY A 42 -6.24 -11.20 -3.98
N LYS A 43 -6.88 -12.04 -4.81
CA LYS A 43 -6.79 -13.48 -4.68
C LYS A 43 -5.36 -13.95 -4.96
N ASP A 44 -4.88 -14.83 -4.08
CA ASP A 44 -3.52 -15.38 -4.12
C ASP A 44 -2.42 -14.29 -4.07
N PHE A 45 -2.71 -13.16 -3.44
CA PHE A 45 -1.76 -12.07 -3.21
C PHE A 45 -1.45 -11.88 -1.72
N GLU A 46 -0.17 -11.66 -1.40
CA GLU A 46 0.29 -11.33 -0.05
C GLU A 46 1.25 -10.13 -0.12
N LEU A 47 1.11 -9.20 0.81
CA LEU A 47 2.05 -8.09 1.01
C LEU A 47 2.74 -8.24 2.36
N VAL A 48 4.06 -8.37 2.36
CA VAL A 48 4.90 -8.31 3.55
C VAL A 48 5.53 -6.93 3.63
N THR A 49 5.19 -6.20 4.68
CA THR A 49 5.61 -4.80 4.87
C THR A 49 5.99 -4.51 6.31
N SER A 50 6.64 -3.37 6.55
CA SER A 50 7.04 -2.88 7.87
C SER A 50 6.60 -1.42 8.00
N LEU A 51 5.94 -1.11 9.11
CA LEU A 51 5.27 0.16 9.36
C LEU A 51 5.41 0.53 10.85
N ALA A 52 5.34 1.83 11.14
CA ALA A 52 5.12 2.27 12.52
C ALA A 52 3.65 2.04 12.92
N PRO A 53 3.34 1.85 14.22
CA PRO A 53 1.96 1.68 14.67
C PRO A 53 1.01 2.82 14.26
N THR A 54 1.54 4.03 14.08
CA THR A 54 0.80 5.22 13.66
C THR A 54 0.39 5.20 12.18
N ASP A 55 1.02 4.35 11.36
CA ASP A 55 0.82 4.30 9.90
C ASP A 55 0.06 3.02 9.48
N MET A 56 -0.79 2.49 10.37
CA MET A 56 -1.54 1.25 10.13
C MET A 56 -2.80 1.43 9.29
N GLN A 57 -3.36 2.65 9.20
CA GLN A 57 -4.58 2.92 8.44
C GLN A 57 -4.54 2.42 6.98
N PRO A 58 -3.46 2.63 6.20
CA PRO A 58 -3.39 2.14 4.81
C PRO A 58 -3.43 0.62 4.70
N VAL A 59 -2.98 -0.11 5.73
CA VAL A 59 -3.09 -1.58 5.78
C VAL A 59 -4.53 -2.01 6.01
N ASP A 60 -5.25 -1.30 6.87
CA ASP A 60 -6.65 -1.62 7.14
C ASP A 60 -7.53 -1.32 5.93
N GLU A 61 -7.23 -0.27 5.17
CA GLU A 61 -7.87 0.02 3.88
C GLU A 61 -7.61 -1.07 2.85
N LEU A 62 -6.36 -1.56 2.72
CA LEU A 62 -6.02 -2.64 1.77
C LEU A 62 -6.67 -4.00 2.08
N ARG A 63 -7.21 -4.18 3.30
CA ARG A 63 -7.86 -5.43 3.72
C ARG A 63 -9.35 -5.50 3.34
N HIS A 64 -9.97 -4.41 2.91
CA HIS A 64 -11.40 -4.30 2.61
C HIS A 64 -11.63 -3.96 1.13
#